data_AF-A0A5K1EYU3-F1
#
_entry.id   AF-A0A5K1EYU3-F1
#
_cell.length_a   1.000
_cell.length_b   1.000
_cell.length_c   1.000
_cell.angle_alpha   90.00
_cell.angle_beta   90.00
_cell.angle_gamma   90.00
#
_symmetry.space_group_name_H-M   'P 1'
#
loop_
_entity.id
_entity.type
_entity.pdbx_description
1 polymer ?
#
loop_
_entity_poly.entity_id
_entity_poly.type
_entity_poly.pdbx_seq_one_letter_code
_entity_poly.pdbx_strand_id
1 'polypeptide(L)'
;DYDKFWENFGKNLKLGCIEDHPNHKRIAPLLRFFSSQSEAELISLDEYVENMKADQKDIYYIAADSVASARNTPFLEKLLAKDFE
;
A
#
# COMPACT_ATOMS: atom_id res chain seq x y z
N ASP A 1 -6.78 -12.71 12.96
CA ASP A 1 -5.91 -12.19 14.05
C ASP A 1 -5.11 -10.96 13.65
N TYR A 2 -4.47 -10.93 12.48
CA TYR A 2 -3.72 -9.73 12.04
C TYR A 2 -4.62 -8.53 11.72
N ASP A 3 -5.80 -8.72 11.12
CA ASP A 3 -6.71 -7.60 10.79
C ASP A 3 -7.13 -6.81 12.04
N LYS A 4 -7.45 -7.53 13.11
CA LYS A 4 -7.75 -6.92 14.41
C LYS A 4 -6.53 -6.18 14.97
N PHE A 5 -5.33 -6.74 14.83
CA PHE A 5 -4.10 -6.05 15.24
C PHE A 5 -3.88 -4.77 14.41
N TRP A 6 -4.09 -4.82 13.09
CA TRP A 6 -3.95 -3.67 12.22
C TRP A 6 -4.99 -2.58 12.50
N GLU A 7 -6.24 -2.96 12.74
CA GLU A 7 -7.32 -2.04 13.12
C GLU A 7 -6.97 -1.26 14.39
N ASN A 8 -6.39 -1.94 15.39
CA ASN A 8 -6.04 -1.33 16.67
C ASN A 8 -4.70 -0.57 16.66
N PHE A 9 -3.69 -1.05 15.92
CA PHE A 9 -2.30 -0.59 16.05
C PHE A 9 -1.65 -0.10 14.74
N GLY A 10 -2.35 -0.17 13.61
CA GLY A 10 -1.80 0.21 12.30
C GLY A 10 -1.32 1.66 12.24
N LYS A 11 -1.99 2.57 12.96
CA LYS A 11 -1.54 3.97 13.10
C LYS A 11 -0.21 4.07 13.85
N ASN A 12 -0.02 3.29 14.91
CA ASN A 12 1.23 3.25 15.68
C ASN A 12 2.38 2.67 14.85
N LEU A 13 2.11 1.65 14.02
CA LEU A 13 3.11 1.12 13.10
C LEU A 13 3.55 2.16 12.07
N LYS A 14 2.61 2.93 11.50
CA LYS A 14 2.94 4.02 10.58
C LYS A 14 3.83 5.07 11.25
N LEU A 15 3.51 5.50 12.47
CA LEU A 15 4.34 6.44 13.24
C LEU A 15 5.73 5.85 13.53
N GLY A 16 5.79 4.60 13.99
CA GLY A 16 7.06 3.91 14.23
C GLY A 16 7.93 3.82 12.98
N CYS A 17 7.33 3.58 11.81
CA CYS A 17 8.07 3.55 10.54
C CYS A 17 8.67 4.91 10.16
N ILE A 18 8.06 6.02 10.59
CA ILE A 18 8.52 7.39 10.31
C ILE A 18 9.59 7.83 11.33
N GLU A 19 9.38 7.53 12.61
CA GLU A 19 10.20 8.05 13.70
C GLU A 19 11.39 7.12 14.03
N ASP A 20 11.18 5.81 14.05
CA ASP A 20 12.19 4.81 14.41
C ASP A 20 13.04 4.40 13.20
N HIS A 21 13.95 5.29 12.82
CA HIS A 21 14.87 5.09 11.70
C HIS A 21 15.70 3.80 11.82
N PRO A 22 16.21 3.39 13.00
CA PRO A 22 16.90 2.10 13.15
C PRO A 22 16.02 0.89 12.82
N ASN A 23 14.73 0.91 13.16
CA ASN A 23 13.83 -0.23 12.99
C ASN A 23 12.89 -0.14 11.79
N HIS A 24 12.87 0.97 11.02
CA HIS A 24 11.91 1.16 9.93
C HIS A 24 11.85 -0.02 8.95
N LYS A 25 12.99 -0.66 8.65
CA LYS A 25 13.05 -1.82 7.73
C LYS A 25 12.32 -3.05 8.27
N ARG A 26 12.22 -3.18 9.59
CA ARG A 26 11.49 -4.27 10.25
C ARG A 26 10.01 -3.96 10.39
N ILE A 27 9.66 -2.67 10.40
CA ILE A 27 8.28 -2.18 10.56
C ILE A 27 7.58 -2.10 9.20
N ALA A 28 8.27 -1.69 8.14
CA ALA A 28 7.70 -1.51 6.81
C ALA A 28 6.92 -2.76 6.29
N PRO A 29 7.39 -4.01 6.46
CA PRO A 29 6.64 -5.20 6.03
C PRO A 29 5.32 -5.44 6.79
N LEU A 30 5.16 -4.81 7.96
CA LEU A 30 3.95 -4.89 8.76
C LEU A 30 2.85 -3.93 8.30
N LEU A 31 3.19 -2.97 7.43
CA LEU A 31 2.24 -2.01 6.89
C LEU A 31 1.25 -2.68 5.93
N ARG A 32 0.04 -2.14 5.89
CA ARG A 32 -1.03 -2.60 5.01
C ARG A 32 -1.71 -1.44 4.28
N PHE A 33 -2.09 -1.67 3.02
CA PHE A 33 -2.60 -0.66 2.10
C PHE A 33 -3.71 -1.23 1.22
N PHE A 34 -4.62 -0.36 0.78
CA PHE A 34 -5.48 -0.68 -0.36
C PHE A 34 -4.70 -0.48 -1.64
N SER A 35 -5.09 -1.17 -2.70
CA SER A 35 -4.50 -1.03 -4.02
C SER A 35 -5.57 -0.99 -5.10
N SER A 36 -5.16 -0.70 -6.34
CA SER A 36 -6.09 -0.72 -7.48
C SER A 36 -6.60 -2.13 -7.81
N GLN A 37 -5.89 -3.17 -7.37
CA GLN A 37 -6.28 -4.57 -7.55
C GLN A 37 -6.93 -5.18 -6.28
N SER A 38 -6.84 -4.49 -5.14
CA SER A 38 -7.45 -4.87 -3.87
C SER A 38 -8.11 -3.67 -3.19
N GLU A 39 -9.32 -3.32 -3.63
CA GLU A 39 -10.08 -2.18 -3.11
C GLU A 39 -10.83 -2.49 -1.79
N ALA A 40 -11.11 -3.77 -1.52
CA ALA A 40 -11.89 -4.21 -0.36
C ALA A 40 -11.03 -4.76 0.78
N GLU A 41 -9.83 -5.26 0.45
CA GLU A 41 -8.93 -5.92 1.39
C GLU A 41 -7.58 -5.23 1.38
N LEU A 42 -6.96 -5.18 2.55
CA LEU A 42 -5.67 -4.54 2.74
C LEU A 42 -4.54 -5.54 2.44
N ILE A 43 -3.61 -5.16 1.56
CA ILE A 43 -2.45 -5.97 1.20
C ILE A 43 -1.16 -5.41 1.80
N SER A 44 -0.13 -6.25 1.87
CA SER A 44 1.24 -5.89 2.22
C SER A 44 2.04 -5.38 1.01
N LEU A 45 3.20 -4.77 1.28
CA LEU A 45 4.13 -4.40 0.20
C LEU A 45 4.77 -5.62 -0.46
N ASP A 46 4.90 -6.74 0.26
CA ASP A 46 5.44 -7.98 -0.30
C ASP A 46 4.45 -8.57 -1.33
N GLU A 47 3.15 -8.60 -1.00
CA GLU A 47 2.09 -9.01 -1.94
C GLU A 47 2.05 -8.11 -3.18
N TYR A 48 2.21 -6.79 -3.02
CA TYR A 48 2.32 -5.87 -4.16
C TYR A 48 3.51 -6.25 -5.06
N VAL A 49 4.69 -6.51 -4.46
CA VAL A 49 5.91 -6.87 -5.21
C VAL A 49 5.73 -8.20 -5.95
N GLU A 50 5.03 -9.17 -5.36
CA GLU A 50 4.69 -10.44 -6.03
C GLU A 50 3.76 -10.23 -7.24
N ASN A 51 2.90 -9.21 -7.21
CA ASN A 51 2.00 -8.86 -8.31
C ASN A 51 2.64 -7.95 -9.38
N MET A 52 3.86 -7.44 -9.16
CA MET A 52 4.53 -6.52 -10.09
C MET A 52 4.76 -7.17 -11.45
N LYS A 53 4.45 -6.42 -12.51
CA LYS A 53 4.76 -6.84 -13.89
C LYS A 53 6.27 -6.80 -14.14
N ALA A 54 6.74 -7.61 -15.09
CA ALA A 54 8.17 -7.72 -15.41
C ALA A 54 8.82 -6.40 -15.87
N ASP A 55 8.05 -5.48 -16.45
CA ASP A 55 8.49 -4.16 -16.89
C ASP A 55 8.27 -3.06 -15.83
N GLN A 56 7.65 -3.39 -14.69
CA GLN A 56 7.44 -2.48 -13.57
C GLN A 56 8.69 -2.45 -12.68
N LYS A 57 9.25 -1.26 -12.47
CA LYS A 57 10.48 -1.07 -11.66
C LYS A 57 10.25 -0.47 -10.28
N ASP A 58 9.12 0.20 -10.12
CA ASP A 58 8.81 1.01 -8.95
C ASP A 58 7.46 0.59 -8.36
N ILE A 59 7.31 0.78 -7.05
CA ILE A 59 6.02 0.68 -6.36
C ILE A 59 5.30 2.03 -6.53
N TYR A 60 4.13 2.02 -7.14
CA TYR A 60 3.30 3.21 -7.30
C TYR A 60 2.33 3.36 -6.13
N TYR A 61 2.12 4.59 -5.68
CA TYR A 61 1.17 4.88 -4.61
C TYR A 61 0.55 6.27 -4.80
N ILE A 62 -0.63 6.45 -4.20
CA ILE A 62 -1.33 7.74 -4.16
C ILE A 62 -1.85 7.99 -2.74
N ALA A 63 -1.75 9.22 -2.28
CA ALA A 63 -2.40 9.68 -1.06
C ALA A 63 -3.75 10.31 -1.44
N ALA A 64 -4.83 9.82 -0.83
CA ALA A 64 -6.18 10.35 -1.03
C ALA A 64 -7.02 10.16 0.24
N ASP A 65 -8.11 10.91 0.35
CA ASP A 65 -9.00 10.87 1.53
C ASP A 65 -9.83 9.58 1.62
N SER A 66 -10.02 8.90 0.49
CA SER A 66 -10.76 7.62 0.39
C SER A 66 -10.33 6.81 -0.83
N VAL A 67 -10.58 5.49 -0.80
CA VAL A 67 -10.36 4.59 -1.94
C VAL A 67 -11.15 5.07 -3.18
N ALA A 68 -12.40 5.49 -2.98
CA ALA A 68 -13.24 6.04 -4.04
C ALA A 68 -12.63 7.31 -4.67
N SER A 69 -12.04 8.21 -3.87
CA SER A 69 -11.36 9.39 -4.39
C SER A 69 -10.08 9.04 -5.14
N ALA A 70 -9.29 8.08 -4.65
CA ALA A 70 -8.08 7.61 -5.33
C ALA A 70 -8.40 7.03 -6.71
N ARG A 71 -9.41 6.15 -6.79
CA ARG A 71 -9.86 5.50 -8.02
C ARG A 71 -10.25 6.47 -9.13
N ASN A 72 -10.86 7.59 -8.77
CA ASN A 72 -11.35 8.59 -9.72
C ASN A 72 -10.29 9.62 -10.13
N THR A 73 -9.02 9.44 -9.75
CA THR A 73 -7.97 10.37 -10.16
C THR A 73 -7.44 10.07 -11.57
N PRO A 74 -7.19 11.12 -12.38
CA PRO A 74 -6.71 10.94 -13.76
C PRO A 74 -5.29 10.35 -13.83
N PHE A 75 -4.52 10.41 -12.74
CA PHE A 75 -3.16 9.88 -12.68
C PHE A 75 -3.13 8.34 -12.73
N LEU A 76 -4.20 7.66 -12.29
CA LEU A 76 -4.28 6.21 -12.32
C LEU A 76 -4.51 5.65 -13.73
N GLU A 77 -5.16 6.39 -14.63
CA GLU A 77 -5.57 5.88 -15.95
C GLU A 77 -4.42 5.23 -16.73
N LYS A 78 -3.23 5.86 -16.71
CA LYS A 78 -2.04 5.35 -17.41
C LYS A 78 -1.42 4.12 -16.74
N LEU A 79 -1.52 4.01 -15.42
CA LEU A 79 -1.01 2.87 -14.66
C LEU A 79 -1.93 1.67 -14.84
N LEU A 80 -3.24 1.90 -14.72
CA LEU A 80 -4.27 0.88 -14.96
C LEU A 80 -4.23 0.36 -16.40
N ALA A 81 -3.98 1.22 -17.39
CA ALA A 81 -3.82 0.79 -18.78
C ALA A 81 -2.59 -0.12 -19.00
N LYS A 82 -1.61 -0.09 -18.10
CA LYS A 82 -0.43 -0.98 -18.08
C LYS A 82 -0.61 -2.16 -17.12
N ASP A 83 -1.75 -2.27 -16.47
CA ASP A 83 -2.02 -3.26 -15.42
C ASP A 83 -1.01 -3.16 -14.25
N PHE A 84 -0.51 -1.94 -13.99
CA PHE A 84 0.32 -1.63 -12.83
C PHE A 84 -0.60 -1.31 -11.65
N GLU A 85 -0.29 -1.95 -10.52
CA GLU A 85 -1.08 -1.84 -9.28
C GLU A 85 -0.97 -0.47 -8.61
#